data_AF-A0A0L8HXF1-F1
#
_entry.id   AF-A0A0L8HXF1-F1
#
_cell.length_a   1.000
_cell.length_b   1.000
_cell.length_c   1.000
_cell.angle_alpha   90.00
_cell.angle_beta   90.00
_cell.angle_gamma   90.00
#
_symmetry.space_group_name_H-M   'P 1'
#
loop_
_entity.id
_entity.type
_entity.pdbx_description
1 polymer ?
#
loop_
_entity_poly.entity_id
_entity_poly.type
_entity_poly.pdbx_seq_one_letter_code
_entity_poly.pdbx_strand_id
1 'polypeptide(L)'
;GSSSMASVCGGSLALMDAGVPIKEPVAGVAMGLVARINEAKSNVIEDYRIMTDILGIEDYMGDMDFKLAGTRKGITALQVI
;
A
#
# COMPACT_ATOMS: atom_id res chain seq x y z
N GLY A 1 -0.50 8.85 5.27
CA GLY A 1 -1.34 7.68 5.56
C GLY A 1 -0.45 6.56 6.04
N SER A 2 -0.78 5.31 5.69
CA SER A 2 0.16 4.18 5.72
C SER A 2 0.71 3.76 7.10
N SER A 3 0.01 4.04 8.21
CA SER A 3 0.49 3.72 9.57
C SER A 3 0.72 2.22 9.82
N SER A 4 -0.11 1.35 9.24
CA SER A 4 0.07 -0.10 9.30
C SER A 4 1.31 -0.57 8.53
N MET A 5 1.60 0.06 7.39
CA MET A 5 2.79 -0.26 6.58
C MET A 5 4.07 0.26 7.23
N ALA A 6 4.01 1.45 7.86
CA ALA A 6 5.09 1.93 8.70
C ALA A 6 5.34 0.99 9.90
N SER A 7 4.29 0.40 10.46
CA SER A 7 4.41 -0.61 11.53
C SER A 7 5.11 -1.89 11.05
N VAL A 8 4.89 -2.31 9.80
CA VAL A 8 5.65 -3.42 9.18
C VAL A 8 7.13 -3.07 9.08
N CYS A 9 7.47 -1.89 8.55
CA CYS A 9 8.85 -1.44 8.43
C CYS A 9 9.55 -1.33 9.80
N GLY A 10 8.90 -0.67 10.76
CA GLY A 10 9.40 -0.53 12.12
C GLY A 10 9.55 -1.88 12.83
N GLY A 11 8.60 -2.79 12.68
CA GLY A 11 8.67 -4.15 13.20
C GLY A 11 9.83 -4.95 12.61
N SER A 12 10.07 -4.86 11.30
CA SER A 12 11.21 -5.51 10.66
C SER A 12 12.53 -4.99 11.21
N LEU A 13 12.68 -3.68 11.39
CA LEU A 13 13.89 -3.08 11.96
C LEU A 13 14.09 -3.49 13.43
N ALA A 14 13.03 -3.46 14.24
CA ALA A 14 13.08 -3.84 15.65
C ALA A 14 13.47 -5.31 15.84
N LEU A 15 12.99 -6.22 14.98
CA LEU A 15 13.38 -7.63 15.03
C LEU A 15 14.87 -7.83 14.70
N MET A 16 15.39 -7.07 13.73
CA MET A 16 16.83 -7.11 13.39
C MET A 16 17.69 -6.56 14.53
N ASP A 17 17.28 -5.44 15.14
CA ASP A 17 17.97 -4.83 16.29
C ASP A 17 17.97 -5.75 17.52
N ALA A 18 16.85 -6.42 17.79
CA ALA A 18 16.73 -7.40 18.86
C ALA A 18 17.51 -8.71 18.62
N GLY A 19 18.17 -8.87 17.47
CA GLY A 19 18.91 -10.09 17.13
C GLY A 19 18.04 -11.29 16.77
N VAL A 20 16.75 -11.07 16.46
CA VAL A 20 15.86 -12.14 16.02
C VAL A 20 16.30 -12.62 14.63
N PRO A 21 16.53 -13.92 14.40
CA PRO A 21 17.01 -14.44 13.12
C PRO A 21 15.87 -14.52 12.09
N ILE A 22 15.36 -13.36 11.66
CA ILE A 22 14.39 -13.27 10.57
C ILE A 22 15.03 -13.70 9.25
N LYS A 23 14.26 -14.38 8.37
CA LYS A 23 14.78 -14.88 7.10
C LYS A 23 15.18 -13.75 6.15
N GLU A 24 14.32 -12.73 6.05
CA GLU A 24 14.50 -11.55 5.20
C GLU A 24 13.74 -10.36 5.82
N PRO A 25 14.21 -9.11 5.63
CA PRO A 25 13.47 -7.92 6.05
C PRO A 25 12.21 -7.71 5.21
N VAL A 26 11.17 -7.15 5.82
CA VAL A 26 9.88 -6.85 5.20
C VAL A 26 9.63 -5.34 5.25
N ALA A 27 9.13 -4.78 4.16
CA ALA A 27 8.65 -3.41 4.09
C ALA A 27 7.22 -3.39 3.53
N GLY A 28 6.48 -2.31 3.78
CA GLY A 28 5.15 -2.09 3.22
C GLY A 28 4.95 -0.68 2.71
N VAL A 29 3.95 -0.50 1.85
CA VAL A 29 3.52 0.80 1.32
C VAL A 29 2.02 0.78 1.04
N ALA A 30 1.37 1.95 1.19
CA ALA A 30 0.00 2.17 0.76
C ALA A 30 0.01 2.88 -0.60
N MET A 31 -0.79 2.40 -1.53
CA MET A 31 -0.96 2.93 -2.87
C MET A 31 -2.42 3.36 -3.06
N GLY A 32 -2.63 4.46 -3.76
CA GLY A 32 -3.95 4.98 -4.07
C GLY A 32 -4.29 4.90 -5.55
N LEU A 33 -5.58 4.99 -5.83
CA LEU A 33 -6.13 5.13 -7.18
C LEU A 33 -7.01 6.38 -7.25
N VAL A 34 -6.91 7.12 -8.34
CA VAL A 34 -7.94 8.08 -8.76
C VAL A 34 -8.35 7.70 -10.18
N ALA A 35 -9.63 7.45 -10.41
CA ALA A 35 -10.19 7.00 -11.67
C ALA A 35 -11.31 7.93 -12.15
N ARG A 36 -11.29 8.26 -13.43
CA ARG A 36 -12.38 8.98 -14.11
C ARG A 36 -13.25 7.98 -14.85
N ILE A 37 -14.52 7.88 -14.48
CA ILE A 37 -15.49 6.97 -15.09
C ILE A 37 -16.20 7.64 -16.27
N ASN A 38 -16.39 6.92 -17.37
CA ASN A 38 -17.23 7.39 -18.47
C ASN A 38 -18.71 7.33 -18.09
N GLU A 39 -19.36 8.48 -17.92
CA GLU A 39 -20.77 8.56 -17.50
C GLU A 39 -21.75 7.95 -18.53
N ALA A 40 -21.41 8.01 -19.82
CA ALA A 40 -22.24 7.45 -20.89
C ALA A 40 -22.10 5.91 -21.02
N LYS A 41 -21.05 5.32 -20.43
CA LYS A 41 -20.78 3.89 -20.40
C LYS A 41 -20.35 3.50 -18.99
N SER A 42 -21.33 3.39 -18.09
CA SER A 42 -21.10 3.00 -16.69
C SER A 42 -20.17 1.78 -16.62
N ASN A 43 -19.23 1.79 -15.66
CA ASN A 43 -18.18 0.78 -15.45
C ASN A 43 -17.00 0.79 -16.44
N VAL A 44 -16.86 1.82 -17.28
CA VAL A 44 -15.64 2.02 -18.08
C VAL A 44 -14.80 3.13 -17.47
N ILE A 45 -13.60 2.80 -17.01
CA ILE A 45 -12.59 3.79 -16.61
C ILE A 45 -12.05 4.44 -17.89
N GLU A 46 -12.19 5.76 -18.01
CA GLU A 46 -11.66 6.55 -19.12
C GLU A 46 -10.19 6.93 -18.89
N ASP A 47 -9.84 7.28 -17.65
CA ASP A 47 -8.48 7.62 -17.25
C ASP A 47 -8.27 7.27 -15.78
N TYR A 48 -7.03 7.00 -15.38
CA TYR A 48 -6.70 6.75 -13.98
C TYR A 48 -5.25 7.13 -13.63
N ARG A 49 -5.00 7.42 -12.36
CA ARG A 49 -3.67 7.64 -11.81
C ARG A 49 -3.47 6.76 -10.58
N ILE A 50 -2.33 6.07 -10.56
CA ILE A 50 -1.87 5.32 -9.40
C ILE A 50 -0.90 6.21 -8.64
N MET A 51 -1.09 6.28 -7.33
CA MET A 51 -0.26 7.11 -6.43
C MET A 51 0.45 6.22 -5.42
N THR A 52 1.73 6.47 -5.20
CA THR A 52 2.55 5.73 -4.24
C THR A 52 2.69 6.51 -2.95
N ASP A 53 2.56 5.83 -1.81
CA ASP A 53 2.70 6.40 -0.46
C ASP A 53 1.71 7.55 -0.17
N ILE A 54 0.43 7.20 -0.21
CA ILE A 54 -0.65 8.18 -0.12
C ILE A 54 -0.74 8.90 1.25
N LEU A 55 -1.06 10.18 1.18
CA LEU A 55 -1.52 10.98 2.30
C LEU A 55 -2.92 10.53 2.75
N GLY A 56 -3.32 10.91 3.97
CA GLY A 56 -4.68 10.58 4.46
C GLY A 56 -5.79 11.25 3.65
N ILE A 57 -5.53 12.42 3.08
CA ILE A 57 -6.47 13.10 2.18
C ILE A 57 -6.59 12.41 0.82
N GLU A 58 -5.49 11.87 0.31
CA GLU A 58 -5.42 11.14 -0.95
C GLU A 58 -6.10 9.77 -0.88
N ASP A 59 -6.07 9.15 0.30
CA ASP A 59 -6.88 7.97 0.66
C ASP A 59 -8.37 8.33 0.69
N TYR A 60 -8.75 9.32 1.50
CA TYR A 60 -10.16 9.72 1.66
C TYR A 60 -10.84 10.22 0.37
N MET A 61 -10.10 10.92 -0.49
CA MET A 61 -10.62 11.44 -1.76
C MET A 61 -10.38 10.50 -2.95
N GLY A 62 -9.60 9.44 -2.77
CA GLY A 62 -9.29 8.46 -3.81
C GLY A 62 -10.36 7.37 -3.92
N ASP A 63 -10.18 6.51 -4.92
CA ASP A 63 -11.07 5.40 -5.22
C ASP A 63 -10.59 4.06 -4.64
N MET A 64 -9.38 4.02 -4.06
CA MET A 64 -8.79 2.79 -3.52
C MET A 64 -7.69 3.10 -2.51
N ASP A 65 -7.63 2.28 -1.44
CA ASP A 65 -6.48 2.17 -0.53
C ASP A 65 -5.90 0.75 -0.62
N PHE A 66 -4.85 0.62 -1.44
CA PHE A 66 -4.16 -0.63 -1.71
C PHE A 66 -2.88 -0.72 -0.87
N LYS A 67 -2.91 -1.52 0.19
CA LYS A 67 -1.76 -1.76 1.08
C LYS A 67 -1.10 -3.08 0.73
N LEU A 68 0.21 -3.04 0.50
CA LEU A 68 1.00 -4.24 0.29
C LEU A 68 2.25 -4.25 1.17
N ALA A 69 2.65 -5.44 1.60
CA ALA A 69 3.91 -5.68 2.29
C ALA A 69 4.61 -6.92 1.73
N GLY A 70 5.94 -6.91 1.75
CA GLY A 70 6.74 -8.02 1.24
C GLY A 70 8.24 -7.86 1.48
N THR A 71 8.96 -8.92 1.11
CA THR A 71 10.43 -8.88 0.99
C THR A 71 10.81 -8.50 -0.44
N ARG A 72 12.11 -8.44 -0.74
CA ARG A 72 12.58 -8.27 -2.13
C ARG A 72 12.16 -9.41 -3.07
N LYS A 73 11.79 -10.58 -2.53
CA LYS A 73 11.51 -11.80 -3.30
C LYS A 73 10.04 -12.15 -3.40
N GLY A 74 9.17 -11.50 -2.64
CA GLY A 74 7.76 -11.86 -2.65
C GLY A 74 6.88 -11.03 -1.73
N ILE A 75 5.58 -11.16 -1.96
CA ILE A 75 4.52 -10.51 -1.19
C ILE A 75 4.20 -11.36 0.04
N THR A 76 4.04 -10.72 1.19
CA THR A 76 3.70 -11.38 2.46
C THR A 76 2.32 -10.98 2.99
N ALA A 77 1.84 -9.78 2.64
CA ALA A 77 0.50 -9.33 3.01
C ALA A 77 -0.05 -8.35 1.97
N LEU A 78 -1.38 -8.36 1.82
CA LEU A 78 -2.11 -7.46 0.95
C LEU A 78 -3.48 -7.16 1.58
N GLN A 79 -3.87 -5.90 1.55
CA GLN A 79 -5.17 -5.39 1.98
C GLN A 79 -5.65 -4.36 0.97
N VAL A 80 -6.90 -4.46 0.54
CA VAL A 80 -7.54 -3.52 -0.39
C VAL A 80 -8.88 -3.12 0.20
N ILE A 81 -9.09 -1.81 0.32
CA ILE A 81 -10.36 -1.19 0.74
C ILE A 81 -10.80 -0.22 -0.36
#